data_AF-A0A846BLM1-F1
#
_entry.id   AF-A0A846BLM1-F1
#
_cell.length_a   1.000
_cell.length_b   1.000
_cell.length_c   1.000
_cell.angle_alpha   90.00
_cell.angle_beta   90.00
_cell.angle_gamma   90.00
#
_symmetry.space_group_name_H-M   'P 1'
#
loop_
_entity.id
_entity.type
_entity.pdbx_description
1 polymer ?
#
loop_
_entity_poly.entity_id
_entity_poly.type
_entity_poly.pdbx_seq_one_letter_code
_entity_poly.pdbx_strand_id
1 'polypeptide(L)'
;MNNNSNEYEYDYNTNFAPLAMLKVPDKWAALKQIAGWDWLLKVVEQVILVSLNSFFTNQSLHIDGIEEDLKAVHKLYTSGNIKQMLSNSGEIERIIESLHLAVKKSQDSNILEHFELFKKIRQQFKDEKLKIEDVLELVKLLKNQPKEAAEGGRPDTLEGYEAQFCEIFIPLPKISQNFQDDLQFANMRVAGPNPLVIERMTKELPRFPVTEEQYQSVMKTSDSIQQAISDGRLYLTDYGVFENALQGTYPQEQKYICAPLAMFAVPEKGHKHYPHLCPIAIQCFQKPGPNNPIFTPKDENWLIAKTIVQIADINFHEAISHLGQTHLFMEPFVLATHRILPENHPLRKLLLPHFEGTLLINWGAQNSLMSRNGDVDKLLASTINTSCVVATQGAQEHLLNFNGSMLKETLKRRRVDDCNKLPYYPYRDDSLKIWEAIQTWVKGYLQEHYTDDTKVQSDKDLQDWVKELLSHEGGRLKNFGEDGQICTLDYLIEATTMIIFTASAQHAAVNFPQSKIMSYTPAMPGAGYAPAPTTTTGSGDDKALIQFLPPLDIARTQLNLAHLLGSVYYTQLGYYPSEFEEALSNDQQNSLKKFQTDLQEIEKEIKARNNDNPNFPYVYLMPTQIPQSINI
;
A
#
# COMPACT_ATOMS: atom_id res chain seq x y z
N MET A 1 -22.78 -20.40 -24.44
CA MET A 1 -22.63 -18.97 -24.08
C MET A 1 -22.78 -18.90 -22.57
N ASN A 2 -21.71 -18.59 -21.85
CA ASN A 2 -21.77 -18.42 -20.39
C ASN A 2 -22.75 -17.28 -20.07
N ASN A 3 -23.75 -17.53 -19.23
CA ASN A 3 -24.74 -16.52 -18.79
C ASN A 3 -24.13 -15.32 -18.01
N ASN A 4 -22.82 -15.36 -17.71
CA ASN A 4 -22.13 -14.35 -16.92
C ASN A 4 -21.56 -13.18 -17.74
N SER A 5 -21.59 -13.21 -19.08
CA SER A 5 -20.96 -12.17 -19.92
C SER A 5 -21.55 -10.77 -19.74
N ASN A 6 -22.81 -10.67 -19.32
CA ASN A 6 -23.51 -9.40 -19.11
C ASN A 6 -23.27 -8.83 -17.70
N GLU A 7 -22.70 -9.61 -16.78
CA GLU A 7 -22.41 -9.16 -15.40
C GLU A 7 -21.00 -8.59 -15.24
N TYR A 8 -20.06 -9.01 -16.09
CA TYR A 8 -18.65 -8.61 -16.06
C TYR A 8 -18.31 -7.97 -17.40
N GLU A 9 -18.73 -6.72 -17.62
CA GLU A 9 -18.42 -5.93 -18.82
C GLU A 9 -17.20 -5.03 -18.58
N TYR A 10 -16.43 -4.73 -19.64
CA TYR A 10 -15.32 -3.79 -19.56
C TYR A 10 -15.79 -2.34 -19.80
N ASP A 11 -15.21 -1.39 -19.06
CA ASP A 11 -15.27 0.05 -19.29
C ASP A 11 -13.85 0.60 -19.44
N TYR A 12 -13.65 1.36 -20.50
CA TYR A 12 -12.38 2.00 -20.84
C TYR A 12 -12.41 3.53 -20.67
N ASN A 13 -13.57 4.07 -20.26
CA ASN A 13 -13.82 5.50 -20.10
C ASN A 13 -13.93 5.89 -18.62
N THR A 14 -13.07 5.29 -17.79
CA THR A 14 -12.96 5.57 -16.36
C THR A 14 -11.96 6.70 -16.09
N ASN A 15 -11.75 7.04 -14.81
CA ASN A 15 -10.67 7.94 -14.39
C ASN A 15 -9.28 7.41 -14.79
N PHE A 16 -9.15 6.13 -15.15
CA PHE A 16 -7.90 5.47 -15.53
C PHE A 16 -7.87 5.08 -17.01
N ALA A 17 -8.59 5.80 -17.88
CA ALA A 17 -8.55 5.52 -19.31
C ALA A 17 -7.09 5.51 -19.83
N PRO A 18 -6.67 4.50 -20.61
CA PRO A 18 -7.51 3.54 -21.33
C PRO A 18 -7.53 2.11 -20.71
N LEU A 19 -7.35 1.97 -19.39
CA LEU A 19 -7.34 0.66 -18.72
C LEU A 19 -8.68 -0.08 -18.82
N ALA A 20 -8.63 -1.40 -18.80
CA ALA A 20 -9.79 -2.28 -18.84
C ALA A 20 -10.36 -2.46 -17.42
N MET A 21 -11.37 -1.67 -17.08
CA MET A 21 -11.99 -1.66 -15.75
C MET A 21 -13.38 -2.30 -15.80
N LEU A 22 -13.96 -2.63 -14.65
CA LEU A 22 -15.34 -3.10 -14.58
C LEU A 22 -16.31 -1.98 -14.95
N LYS A 23 -17.11 -2.22 -15.99
CA LYS A 23 -18.30 -1.41 -16.27
C LYS A 23 -19.36 -1.73 -15.24
N VAL A 24 -19.76 -0.72 -14.47
CA VAL A 24 -20.71 -0.88 -13.37
C VAL A 24 -22.14 -0.88 -13.94
N PRO A 25 -22.91 -1.98 -13.86
CA PRO A 25 -24.32 -1.96 -14.24
C PRO A 25 -25.17 -1.30 -13.14
N ASP A 26 -26.38 -0.83 -13.49
CA ASP A 26 -27.41 -0.34 -12.54
C ASP A 26 -27.80 -1.36 -11.44
N LYS A 27 -27.36 -2.62 -11.58
CA LYS A 27 -27.51 -3.71 -10.60
C LYS A 27 -26.16 -4.40 -10.35
N TRP A 28 -25.30 -3.78 -9.54
CA TRP A 28 -24.50 -4.41 -8.47
C TRP A 28 -24.00 -5.87 -8.65
N ALA A 29 -23.45 -6.24 -9.82
CA ALA A 29 -22.76 -7.52 -10.02
C ALA A 29 -21.49 -7.64 -9.15
N ALA A 30 -20.86 -6.51 -8.81
CA ALA A 30 -19.78 -6.44 -7.82
C ALA A 30 -20.19 -6.92 -6.42
N LEU A 31 -21.49 -6.90 -6.08
CA LEU A 31 -21.98 -7.41 -4.78
C LEU A 31 -21.84 -8.93 -4.64
N LYS A 32 -21.81 -9.68 -5.76
CA LYS A 32 -21.67 -11.14 -5.71
C LYS A 32 -20.25 -11.60 -5.39
N GLN A 33 -19.25 -10.72 -5.51
CA GLN A 33 -17.88 -10.94 -5.08
C GLN A 33 -17.59 -10.36 -3.67
N ILE A 34 -18.61 -9.87 -2.95
CA ILE A 34 -18.34 -9.29 -1.62
C ILE A 34 -17.86 -10.38 -0.67
N ALA A 35 -16.61 -10.18 -0.28
CA ALA A 35 -16.04 -10.47 1.01
C ALA A 35 -17.14 -10.61 2.07
N GLY A 36 -17.36 -11.83 2.55
CA GLY A 36 -18.54 -12.18 3.34
C GLY A 36 -18.75 -11.31 4.59
N TRP A 37 -19.78 -11.61 5.37
CA TRP A 37 -20.09 -10.92 6.63
C TRP A 37 -18.86 -10.61 7.52
N ASP A 38 -17.85 -11.48 7.50
CA ASP A 38 -16.59 -11.30 8.24
C ASP A 38 -15.69 -10.15 7.72
N TRP A 39 -15.70 -9.82 6.43
CA TRP A 39 -14.99 -8.65 5.90
C TRP A 39 -15.67 -7.35 6.29
N LEU A 40 -16.99 -7.27 6.13
CA LEU A 40 -17.78 -6.10 6.56
C LEU A 40 -17.52 -5.80 8.03
N LEU A 41 -17.44 -6.84 8.86
CA LEU A 41 -17.10 -6.74 10.26
C LEU A 41 -15.73 -6.09 10.51
N LYS A 42 -14.69 -6.53 9.79
CA LYS A 42 -13.34 -5.97 9.92
C LYS A 42 -13.25 -4.53 9.45
N VAL A 43 -13.93 -4.17 8.36
CA VAL A 43 -13.98 -2.77 7.89
C VAL A 43 -14.68 -1.90 8.93
N VAL A 44 -15.85 -2.32 9.41
CA VAL A 44 -16.60 -1.57 10.43
C VAL A 44 -15.77 -1.40 11.71
N GLU A 45 -15.06 -2.43 12.15
CA GLU A 45 -14.14 -2.33 13.29
C GLU A 45 -13.13 -1.20 13.11
N GLN A 46 -12.43 -1.16 11.98
CA GLN A 46 -11.41 -0.13 11.74
C GLN A 46 -12.03 1.27 11.61
N VAL A 47 -13.22 1.38 10.99
CA VAL A 47 -13.94 2.66 10.96
C VAL A 47 -14.31 3.13 12.37
N ILE A 48 -14.74 2.24 13.26
CA ILE A 48 -15.03 2.61 14.64
C ILE A 48 -13.76 3.10 15.35
N LEU A 49 -12.64 2.41 15.20
CA LEU A 49 -11.36 2.84 15.79
C LEU A 49 -10.92 4.23 15.29
N VAL A 50 -11.02 4.49 14.00
CA VAL A 50 -10.74 5.81 13.40
C VAL A 50 -11.68 6.88 13.94
N SER A 51 -12.96 6.57 14.05
CA SER A 51 -13.99 7.50 14.57
C SER A 51 -13.71 7.86 16.02
N LEU A 52 -13.42 6.86 16.87
CA LEU A 52 -13.10 7.07 18.27
C LEU A 52 -11.79 7.84 18.42
N ASN A 53 -10.74 7.49 17.68
CA ASN A 53 -9.48 8.23 17.69
C ASN A 53 -9.69 9.71 17.35
N SER A 54 -10.41 9.99 16.25
CA SER A 54 -10.71 11.35 15.81
C SER A 54 -11.52 12.12 16.86
N PHE A 55 -12.44 11.46 17.54
CA PHE A 55 -13.23 12.04 18.61
C PHE A 55 -12.37 12.41 19.84
N PHE A 56 -11.51 11.50 20.32
CA PHE A 56 -10.73 11.73 21.54
C PHE A 56 -9.52 12.64 21.37
N THR A 57 -9.01 12.76 20.14
CA THR A 57 -7.88 13.66 19.83
C THR A 57 -8.34 15.06 19.44
N ASN A 58 -9.65 15.29 19.39
CA ASN A 58 -10.19 16.60 19.14
C ASN A 58 -10.18 17.42 20.45
N GLN A 59 -9.23 18.37 20.52
CA GLN A 59 -8.95 19.18 21.71
C GLN A 59 -10.14 20.03 22.19
N SER A 60 -11.16 20.26 21.35
CA SER A 60 -12.39 20.94 21.77
C SER A 60 -13.31 20.10 22.67
N LEU A 61 -12.98 18.81 22.86
CA LEU A 61 -13.82 17.84 23.56
C LEU A 61 -13.11 17.27 24.78
N HIS A 62 -12.99 18.06 25.84
CA HIS A 62 -12.59 17.52 27.14
C HIS A 62 -13.80 16.87 27.83
N ILE A 63 -13.79 15.55 27.99
CA ILE A 63 -14.85 14.80 28.69
C ILE A 63 -14.25 14.21 29.97
N ASP A 64 -14.48 14.89 31.10
CA ASP A 64 -14.04 14.40 32.40
C ASP A 64 -14.71 13.06 32.77
N GLY A 65 -13.91 12.11 33.25
CA GLY A 65 -14.39 10.86 33.85
C GLY A 65 -14.68 9.71 32.88
N ILE A 66 -14.33 9.82 31.59
CA ILE A 66 -14.58 8.75 30.60
C ILE A 66 -13.41 7.77 30.42
N GLU A 67 -12.22 8.09 30.95
CA GLU A 67 -10.98 7.32 30.71
C GLU A 67 -11.08 5.83 31.08
N GLU A 68 -11.74 5.49 32.18
CA GLU A 68 -11.95 4.10 32.59
C GLU A 68 -12.93 3.36 31.67
N ASP A 69 -13.98 4.05 31.18
CA ASP A 69 -14.88 3.51 30.18
C ASP A 69 -14.13 3.29 28.83
N LEU A 70 -13.14 4.12 28.48
CA LEU A 70 -12.29 3.95 27.29
C LEU A 70 -11.35 2.75 27.40
N LYS A 71 -10.70 2.58 28.55
CA LYS A 71 -9.87 1.40 28.82
C LYS A 71 -10.70 0.12 28.76
N ALA A 72 -11.95 0.15 29.24
CA ALA A 72 -12.88 -0.97 29.14
C ALA A 72 -13.24 -1.28 27.68
N VAL A 73 -13.57 -0.25 26.87
CA VAL A 73 -13.83 -0.41 25.43
C VAL A 73 -12.62 -1.00 24.72
N HIS A 74 -11.42 -0.45 24.92
CA HIS A 74 -10.21 -0.94 24.30
C HIS A 74 -9.82 -2.36 24.73
N LYS A 75 -10.02 -2.72 26.00
CA LYS A 75 -9.80 -4.09 26.49
C LYS A 75 -10.75 -5.08 25.79
N LEU A 76 -11.99 -4.68 25.51
CA LEU A 76 -12.93 -5.49 24.75
C LEU A 76 -12.48 -5.64 23.29
N TYR A 77 -12.04 -4.55 22.64
CA TYR A 77 -11.48 -4.59 21.28
C TYR A 77 -10.24 -5.50 21.19
N THR A 78 -9.24 -5.29 22.05
CA THR A 78 -7.97 -6.03 22.05
C THR A 78 -8.10 -7.50 22.44
N SER A 79 -9.20 -7.89 23.10
CA SER A 79 -9.50 -9.30 23.42
C SER A 79 -9.89 -10.14 22.19
N GLY A 80 -10.06 -9.52 21.01
CA GLY A 80 -10.32 -10.21 19.75
C GLY A 80 -11.74 -10.75 19.60
N ASN A 81 -12.66 -10.43 20.52
CA ASN A 81 -14.03 -10.94 20.50
C ASN A 81 -15.05 -9.89 20.06
N ILE A 82 -14.83 -9.29 18.88
CA ILE A 82 -15.69 -8.23 18.31
C ILE A 82 -17.14 -8.71 18.12
N LYS A 83 -17.35 -9.98 17.72
CA LYS A 83 -18.69 -10.58 17.67
C LYS A 83 -19.33 -10.55 19.07
N GLN A 84 -18.62 -10.93 20.13
CA GLN A 84 -19.09 -10.84 21.52
C GLN A 84 -19.30 -9.39 22.02
N MET A 85 -18.44 -8.46 21.59
CA MET A 85 -18.56 -7.03 21.89
C MET A 85 -19.84 -6.45 21.25
N LEU A 86 -20.10 -6.77 19.99
CA LEU A 86 -21.29 -6.29 19.29
C LEU A 86 -22.56 -7.04 19.74
N SER A 87 -22.46 -8.29 20.20
CA SER A 87 -23.59 -9.18 20.54
C SER A 87 -24.05 -9.12 22.02
N ASN A 88 -24.07 -7.93 22.64
CA ASN A 88 -24.56 -7.66 24.02
C ASN A 88 -23.64 -8.09 25.18
N SER A 89 -22.83 -7.15 25.67
CA SER A 89 -22.58 -7.03 27.11
C SER A 89 -23.30 -5.77 27.62
N GLY A 90 -23.99 -5.85 28.77
CA GLY A 90 -24.62 -4.69 29.39
C GLY A 90 -23.62 -3.57 29.75
N GLU A 91 -22.34 -3.92 29.81
CA GLU A 91 -21.22 -3.01 30.01
C GLU A 91 -21.00 -2.09 28.79
N ILE A 92 -21.13 -2.61 27.56
CA ILE A 92 -21.00 -1.81 26.34
C ILE A 92 -22.19 -0.87 26.18
N GLU A 93 -23.40 -1.31 26.50
CA GLU A 93 -24.58 -0.42 26.45
C GLU A 93 -24.46 0.72 27.46
N ARG A 94 -24.00 0.43 28.68
CA ARG A 94 -23.67 1.46 29.68
C ARG A 94 -22.63 2.45 29.14
N ILE A 95 -21.56 1.97 28.49
CA ILE A 95 -20.49 2.84 27.96
C ILE A 95 -20.99 3.66 26.76
N ILE A 96 -21.79 3.07 25.86
CA ILE A 96 -22.42 3.79 24.75
C ILE A 96 -23.36 4.87 25.29
N GLU A 97 -24.13 4.60 26.33
CA GLU A 97 -24.98 5.60 26.96
C GLU A 97 -24.15 6.72 27.62
N SER A 98 -23.07 6.39 28.34
CA SER A 98 -22.13 7.37 28.88
C SER A 98 -21.52 8.26 27.78
N LEU A 99 -21.05 7.65 26.68
CA LEU A 99 -20.53 8.35 25.50
C LEU A 99 -21.61 9.21 24.85
N HIS A 100 -22.83 8.71 24.69
CA HIS A 100 -23.95 9.46 24.14
C HIS A 100 -24.26 10.72 24.96
N LEU A 101 -24.31 10.59 26.28
CA LEU A 101 -24.53 11.72 27.18
C LEU A 101 -23.39 12.74 27.09
N ALA A 102 -22.14 12.28 26.99
CA ALA A 102 -20.99 13.16 26.85
C ALA A 102 -20.98 13.88 25.50
N VAL A 103 -21.24 13.16 24.40
CA VAL A 103 -21.40 13.72 23.05
C VAL A 103 -22.53 14.74 23.02
N LYS A 104 -23.68 14.44 23.61
CA LYS A 104 -24.82 15.37 23.68
C LYS A 104 -24.49 16.63 24.50
N LYS A 105 -23.67 16.51 25.54
CA LYS A 105 -23.18 17.67 26.34
C LYS A 105 -22.21 18.55 25.56
N SER A 106 -21.46 17.99 24.61
CA SER A 106 -20.50 18.75 23.78
C SER A 106 -21.17 19.78 22.86
N GLN A 107 -22.46 19.60 22.54
CA GLN A 107 -23.23 20.40 21.58
C GLN A 107 -22.66 20.39 20.14
N ASP A 108 -21.69 19.53 19.82
CA ASP A 108 -21.21 19.34 18.45
C ASP A 108 -22.15 18.40 17.69
N SER A 109 -22.90 18.98 16.75
CA SER A 109 -23.91 18.25 15.94
C SER A 109 -23.30 17.10 15.15
N ASN A 110 -22.02 17.19 14.77
CA ASN A 110 -21.40 16.25 13.84
C ASN A 110 -20.88 15.02 14.56
N ILE A 111 -20.38 15.22 15.77
CA ILE A 111 -20.06 14.13 16.68
C ILE A 111 -21.33 13.38 17.04
N LEU A 112 -22.42 14.11 17.28
CA LEU A 112 -23.71 13.49 17.52
C LEU A 112 -24.17 12.66 16.32
N GLU A 113 -24.01 13.15 15.09
CA GLU A 113 -24.29 12.39 13.86
C GLU A 113 -23.42 11.14 13.72
N HIS A 114 -22.10 11.24 13.92
CA HIS A 114 -21.19 10.08 13.90
C HIS A 114 -21.58 9.04 14.96
N PHE A 115 -21.92 9.50 16.16
CA PHE A 115 -22.30 8.63 17.25
C PHE A 115 -23.68 7.97 17.05
N GLU A 116 -24.66 8.69 16.51
CA GLU A 116 -25.96 8.13 16.16
C GLU A 116 -25.86 7.13 15.00
N LEU A 117 -24.99 7.38 14.01
CA LEU A 117 -24.72 6.39 12.98
C LEU A 117 -24.05 5.14 13.55
N PHE A 118 -23.06 5.31 14.43
CA PHE A 118 -22.44 4.18 15.14
C PHE A 118 -23.51 3.31 15.83
N LYS A 119 -24.49 3.93 16.50
CA LYS A 119 -25.64 3.23 17.09
C LYS A 119 -26.51 2.53 16.04
N LYS A 120 -26.84 3.21 14.92
CA LYS A 120 -27.63 2.64 13.81
C LYS A 120 -26.95 1.39 13.24
N ILE A 121 -25.65 1.46 12.95
CA ILE A 121 -24.88 0.35 12.37
C ILE A 121 -24.74 -0.79 13.36
N ARG A 122 -24.46 -0.49 14.63
CA ARG A 122 -24.47 -1.51 15.69
C ARG A 122 -25.83 -2.21 15.77
N GLN A 123 -26.93 -1.47 15.62
CA GLN A 123 -28.27 -2.07 15.62
C GLN A 123 -28.54 -2.91 14.37
N GLN A 124 -28.19 -2.43 13.18
CA GLN A 124 -28.30 -3.21 11.93
C GLN A 124 -27.42 -4.48 11.98
N PHE A 125 -26.26 -4.38 12.61
CA PHE A 125 -25.38 -5.51 12.90
C PHE A 125 -26.07 -6.53 13.82
N LYS A 126 -26.62 -6.10 14.96
CA LYS A 126 -27.35 -6.99 15.90
C LYS A 126 -28.53 -7.69 15.24
N ASP A 127 -29.17 -7.03 14.28
CA ASP A 127 -30.33 -7.56 13.56
C ASP A 127 -29.95 -8.48 12.38
N GLU A 128 -28.66 -8.73 12.11
CA GLU A 128 -28.16 -9.43 10.91
C GLU A 128 -28.65 -8.80 9.59
N LYS A 129 -28.82 -7.47 9.59
CA LYS A 129 -29.35 -6.68 8.46
C LYS A 129 -28.33 -5.72 7.85
N LEU A 130 -27.09 -5.73 8.32
CA LEU A 130 -26.04 -4.84 7.82
C LEU A 130 -25.81 -5.09 6.33
N LYS A 131 -25.90 -4.03 5.54
CA LYS A 131 -25.59 -4.09 4.11
C LYS A 131 -24.32 -3.31 3.82
N ILE A 132 -23.72 -3.59 2.67
CA ILE A 132 -22.53 -2.85 2.24
C ILE A 132 -22.82 -1.36 2.05
N GLU A 133 -24.04 -0.99 1.68
CA GLU A 133 -24.44 0.41 1.55
C GLU A 133 -24.34 1.16 2.88
N ASP A 134 -24.63 0.47 3.99
CA ASP A 134 -24.48 1.04 5.34
C ASP A 134 -22.99 1.27 5.68
N VAL A 135 -22.10 0.36 5.26
CA VAL A 135 -20.64 0.51 5.43
C VAL A 135 -20.09 1.62 4.53
N LEU A 136 -20.58 1.74 3.30
CA LEU A 136 -20.20 2.84 2.39
C LEU A 136 -20.70 4.20 2.88
N GLU A 137 -21.90 4.26 3.49
CA GLU A 137 -22.40 5.47 4.16
C GLU A 137 -21.49 5.86 5.33
N LEU A 138 -21.04 4.89 6.11
CA LEU A 138 -20.12 5.09 7.23
C LEU A 138 -18.75 5.62 6.78
N VAL A 139 -18.15 4.99 5.77
CA VAL A 139 -16.89 5.43 5.18
C VAL A 139 -17.02 6.84 4.60
N LYS A 140 -18.17 7.19 3.99
CA LYS A 140 -18.41 8.56 3.51
C LYS A 140 -18.49 9.58 4.65
N LEU A 141 -19.07 9.23 5.79
CA LEU A 141 -19.18 10.15 6.91
C LEU A 141 -17.85 10.38 7.62
N LEU A 142 -17.01 9.34 7.76
CA LEU A 142 -15.60 9.52 8.17
C LEU A 142 -14.87 10.56 7.32
N LYS A 143 -15.16 10.60 6.02
CA LYS A 143 -14.52 11.53 5.05
C LYS A 143 -15.08 12.95 5.09
N ASN A 144 -16.25 13.15 5.70
CA ASN A 144 -17.01 14.40 5.71
C ASN A 144 -17.00 15.08 7.10
N GLN A 145 -15.99 14.80 7.93
CA GLN A 145 -15.83 15.51 9.20
C GLN A 145 -15.88 17.04 8.97
N PRO A 146 -16.56 17.80 9.84
CA PRO A 146 -16.78 19.22 9.63
C PRO A 146 -15.48 19.98 9.62
N LYS A 147 -15.43 20.99 8.75
CA LYS A 147 -14.40 22.03 8.72
C LYS A 147 -14.44 22.96 9.95
N GLU A 148 -15.29 22.69 10.94
CA GLU A 148 -15.61 23.60 12.03
C GLU A 148 -15.14 23.04 13.38
N ALA A 149 -13.83 22.87 13.49
CA ALA A 149 -13.11 23.59 14.54
C ALA A 149 -12.14 24.51 13.81
N ALA A 150 -12.48 25.79 13.77
CA ALA A 150 -11.61 26.83 13.26
C ALA A 150 -10.31 26.83 14.07
N GLU A 151 -9.29 26.13 13.54
CA GLU A 151 -7.84 26.28 13.78
C GLU A 151 -7.06 25.27 12.89
N GLY A 152 -7.42 25.18 11.59
CA GLY A 152 -6.77 24.33 10.57
C GLY A 152 -5.37 24.81 10.15
N GLY A 153 -4.56 25.19 11.13
CA GLY A 153 -3.19 25.63 10.96
C GLY A 153 -2.19 24.48 11.12
N ARG A 154 -0.93 24.87 11.15
CA ARG A 154 0.18 24.00 11.54
C ARG A 154 0.43 24.16 13.04
N PRO A 155 0.85 23.10 13.74
CA PRO A 155 1.17 23.21 15.16
C PRO A 155 2.47 24.03 15.38
N ASP A 156 2.72 24.46 16.61
CA ASP A 156 4.00 25.13 16.95
C ASP A 156 5.18 24.16 17.02
N THR A 157 4.90 22.87 17.29
CA THR A 157 5.89 21.80 17.44
C THR A 157 5.39 20.49 16.82
N LEU A 158 6.28 19.52 16.62
CA LEU A 158 5.95 18.23 16.00
C LEU A 158 4.97 17.40 16.85
N GLU A 159 4.95 17.60 18.18
CA GLU A 159 4.02 16.97 19.11
C GLU A 159 2.54 17.30 18.76
N GLY A 160 2.27 18.38 18.04
CA GLY A 160 0.92 18.67 17.56
C GLY A 160 0.41 17.65 16.53
N TYR A 161 1.29 17.04 15.74
CA TYR A 161 0.92 15.91 14.88
C TYR A 161 0.76 14.61 15.68
N GLU A 162 1.58 14.41 16.72
CA GLU A 162 1.49 13.26 17.62
C GLU A 162 0.19 13.26 18.43
N ALA A 163 -0.30 14.45 18.80
CA ALA A 163 -1.57 14.62 19.51
C ALA A 163 -2.80 14.16 18.72
N GLN A 164 -2.66 13.82 17.42
CA GLN A 164 -3.70 13.20 16.60
C GLN A 164 -3.84 11.69 16.83
N PHE A 165 -2.98 11.10 17.66
CA PHE A 165 -2.97 9.69 18.00
C PHE A 165 -3.43 9.49 19.45
N CYS A 166 -4.46 8.68 19.64
CA CYS A 166 -4.87 8.20 20.94
C CYS A 166 -4.32 6.80 21.15
N GLU A 167 -3.42 6.62 22.11
CA GLU A 167 -2.76 5.33 22.40
C GLU A 167 -3.75 4.16 22.59
N ILE A 168 -4.97 4.48 23.04
CA ILE A 168 -6.06 3.52 23.24
C ILE A 168 -6.67 3.06 21.91
N PHE A 169 -6.75 3.90 20.87
CA PHE A 169 -7.44 3.55 19.62
C PHE A 169 -6.49 3.36 18.46
N ILE A 170 -5.62 4.35 18.23
CA ILE A 170 -4.59 4.33 17.19
C ILE A 170 -3.29 4.76 17.86
N PRO A 171 -2.44 3.80 18.29
CA PRO A 171 -1.15 4.10 18.90
C PRO A 171 -0.26 4.91 17.98
N LEU A 172 0.55 5.78 18.57
CA LEU A 172 1.54 6.56 17.82
C LEU A 172 2.52 5.58 17.13
N PRO A 173 2.67 5.63 15.80
CA PRO A 173 3.54 4.70 15.10
C PRO A 173 5.01 4.89 15.48
N LYS A 174 5.77 3.80 15.58
CA LYS A 174 7.20 3.82 15.97
C LYS A 174 8.06 4.73 15.08
N ILE A 175 7.68 4.92 13.81
CA ILE A 175 8.38 5.82 12.89
C ILE A 175 8.47 7.26 13.41
N SER A 176 7.53 7.70 14.26
CA SER A 176 7.57 9.03 14.88
C SER A 176 8.87 9.30 15.66
N GLN A 177 9.50 8.25 16.19
CA GLN A 177 10.68 8.36 17.03
C GLN A 177 11.98 8.55 16.23
N ASN A 178 11.98 8.21 14.94
CA ASN A 178 13.21 8.13 14.15
C ASN A 178 13.06 8.51 12.66
N PHE A 179 11.95 9.11 12.24
CA PHE A 179 11.76 9.51 10.83
C PHE A 179 12.80 10.54 10.35
N GLN A 180 13.34 11.35 11.26
CA GLN A 180 14.39 12.32 10.98
C GLN A 180 15.77 11.67 10.81
N ASP A 181 15.95 10.39 11.15
CA ASP A 181 17.24 9.70 11.05
C ASP A 181 17.58 9.33 9.61
N ASP A 182 18.85 9.52 9.23
CA ASP A 182 19.34 9.19 7.88
C ASP A 182 19.30 7.70 7.56
N LEU A 183 19.59 6.86 8.57
CA LEU A 183 19.51 5.41 8.42
C LEU A 183 18.05 4.95 8.22
N GLN A 184 17.09 5.56 8.92
CA GLN A 184 15.68 5.25 8.72
C GLN A 184 15.20 5.71 7.34
N PHE A 185 15.61 6.90 6.90
CA PHE A 185 15.33 7.41 5.55
C PHE A 185 15.86 6.48 4.44
N ALA A 186 17.10 5.98 4.58
CA ALA A 186 17.65 4.99 3.66
C ALA A 186 16.97 3.62 3.78
N ASN A 187 16.65 3.17 4.99
CA ASN A 187 15.97 1.89 5.23
C ASN A 187 14.61 1.83 4.53
N MET A 188 13.87 2.94 4.46
CA MET A 188 12.58 3.00 3.76
C MET A 188 12.67 2.62 2.27
N ARG A 189 13.84 2.73 1.62
CA ARG A 189 14.01 2.34 0.21
C ARG A 189 14.00 0.83 -0.01
N VAL A 190 14.22 0.05 1.04
CA VAL A 190 14.33 -1.42 0.99
C VAL A 190 13.35 -2.15 1.92
N ALA A 191 12.79 -1.43 2.89
CA ALA A 191 11.92 -1.97 3.93
C ALA A 191 10.75 -1.05 4.30
N GLY A 192 10.54 0.05 3.56
CA GLY A 192 9.40 0.96 3.74
C GLY A 192 8.21 0.59 2.87
N PRO A 193 7.22 1.50 2.74
CA PRO A 193 6.04 1.29 1.90
C PRO A 193 6.35 1.09 0.41
N ASN A 194 7.45 1.68 -0.06
CA ASN A 194 7.85 1.62 -1.47
C ASN A 194 9.24 1.03 -1.69
N PRO A 195 9.39 -0.30 -1.54
CA PRO A 195 10.66 -0.96 -1.74
C PRO A 195 11.02 -1.11 -3.24
N LEU A 196 10.28 -0.50 -4.17
CA LEU A 196 10.35 -0.83 -5.61
C LEU A 196 11.15 0.17 -6.45
N VAL A 197 11.49 1.34 -5.92
CA VAL A 197 12.11 2.43 -6.71
C VAL A 197 13.63 2.30 -6.79
N ILE A 198 14.27 1.79 -5.72
CA ILE A 198 15.73 1.77 -5.64
C ILE A 198 16.34 0.88 -6.73
N GLU A 199 17.35 1.41 -7.41
CA GLU A 199 18.14 0.71 -8.42
C GLU A 199 19.65 0.93 -8.24
N ARG A 200 20.46 -0.03 -8.68
CA ARG A 200 21.93 0.08 -8.61
C ARG A 200 22.47 0.90 -9.78
N MET A 201 23.31 1.88 -9.45
CA MET A 201 24.02 2.69 -10.44
C MET A 201 25.12 1.88 -11.12
N THR A 202 25.28 2.09 -12.43
CA THR A 202 26.34 1.46 -13.25
C THR A 202 27.29 2.47 -13.89
N LYS A 203 26.96 3.75 -13.76
CA LYS A 203 27.72 4.91 -14.24
C LYS A 203 27.22 6.16 -13.52
N GLU A 204 28.03 7.20 -13.52
CA GLU A 204 27.61 8.52 -13.06
C GLU A 204 26.47 9.08 -13.92
N LEU A 205 25.65 9.95 -13.30
CA LEU A 205 24.53 10.64 -13.95
C LEU A 205 24.89 12.11 -14.15
N PRO A 206 25.10 12.60 -15.40
CA PRO A 206 25.40 14.01 -15.64
C PRO A 206 24.35 15.00 -15.11
N ARG A 207 23.09 14.56 -15.03
CA ARG A 207 21.97 15.34 -14.46
C ARG A 207 21.91 15.34 -12.93
N PHE A 208 22.80 14.59 -12.28
CA PHE A 208 22.93 14.53 -10.83
C PHE A 208 24.41 14.59 -10.44
N PRO A 209 25.05 15.77 -10.61
CA PRO A 209 26.49 15.94 -10.52
C PRO A 209 26.97 16.01 -9.06
N VAL A 210 26.82 14.90 -8.32
CA VAL A 210 27.40 14.73 -6.98
C VAL A 210 28.93 14.68 -7.11
N THR A 211 29.62 15.50 -6.33
CA THR A 211 31.08 15.58 -6.37
C THR A 211 31.75 14.54 -5.48
N GLU A 212 32.99 14.15 -5.81
CA GLU A 212 33.81 13.27 -4.96
C GLU A 212 33.99 13.83 -3.54
N GLU A 213 34.16 15.16 -3.42
CA GLU A 213 34.28 15.83 -2.12
C GLU A 213 33.01 15.64 -1.29
N GLN A 214 31.82 15.83 -1.87
CA GLN A 214 30.54 15.59 -1.18
C GLN A 214 30.40 14.13 -0.76
N TYR A 215 30.69 13.18 -1.66
CA TYR A 215 30.62 11.75 -1.38
C TYR A 215 31.54 11.35 -0.22
N GLN A 216 32.84 11.68 -0.31
CA GLN A 216 33.86 11.37 0.69
C GLN A 216 33.55 12.03 2.04
N SER A 217 33.05 13.26 2.01
CA SER A 217 32.64 14.01 3.19
C SER A 217 31.55 13.27 3.97
N VAL A 218 30.55 12.71 3.30
CA VAL A 218 29.47 11.93 3.92
C VAL A 218 29.95 10.56 4.37
N MET A 219 30.66 9.83 3.50
CA MET A 219 31.14 8.48 3.79
C MET A 219 32.23 8.45 4.87
N LYS A 220 32.95 9.57 5.08
CA LYS A 220 34.09 9.69 6.00
C LYS A 220 35.21 8.70 5.67
N THR A 221 35.40 8.43 4.38
CA THR A 221 36.43 7.53 3.84
C THR A 221 37.16 8.21 2.67
N SER A 222 38.26 7.61 2.21
CA SER A 222 38.90 7.94 0.94
C SER A 222 38.31 7.18 -0.25
N ASP A 223 37.10 6.61 -0.07
CA ASP A 223 36.36 5.92 -1.13
C ASP A 223 36.01 6.93 -2.25
N SER A 224 35.67 6.45 -3.43
CA SER A 224 35.28 7.31 -4.56
C SER A 224 33.97 6.87 -5.18
N ILE A 225 33.27 7.78 -5.85
CA ILE A 225 32.04 7.47 -6.57
C ILE A 225 32.31 6.40 -7.63
N GLN A 226 33.41 6.54 -8.37
CA GLN A 226 33.80 5.59 -9.41
C GLN A 226 34.09 4.19 -8.83
N GLN A 227 34.80 4.12 -7.70
CA GLN A 227 35.06 2.84 -7.02
C GLN A 227 33.78 2.22 -6.48
N ALA A 228 32.90 3.00 -5.85
CA ALA A 228 31.62 2.53 -5.35
C ALA A 228 30.70 2.00 -6.46
N ILE A 229 30.69 2.63 -7.64
CA ILE A 229 29.98 2.13 -8.82
C ILE A 229 30.59 0.81 -9.29
N SER A 230 31.92 0.75 -9.45
CA SER A 230 32.64 -0.46 -9.88
C SER A 230 32.38 -1.64 -8.92
N ASP A 231 32.32 -1.36 -7.63
CA ASP A 231 32.04 -2.35 -6.61
C ASP A 231 30.55 -2.71 -6.51
N GLY A 232 29.66 -1.99 -7.19
CA GLY A 232 28.21 -2.18 -7.13
C GLY A 232 27.60 -1.77 -5.78
N ARG A 233 28.17 -0.74 -5.14
CA ARG A 233 27.76 -0.22 -3.82
C ARG A 233 26.90 1.04 -3.90
N LEU A 234 26.76 1.66 -5.08
CA LEU A 234 26.00 2.91 -5.26
C LEU A 234 24.61 2.67 -5.86
N TYR A 235 23.61 3.34 -5.29
CA TYR A 235 22.19 3.16 -5.62
C TYR A 235 21.49 4.51 -5.78
N LEU A 236 20.40 4.52 -6.53
CA LEU A 236 19.62 5.70 -6.87
C LEU A 236 18.12 5.40 -6.68
N THR A 237 17.39 6.39 -6.19
CA THR A 237 15.94 6.51 -6.44
C THR A 237 15.69 7.72 -7.33
N ASP A 238 14.93 7.54 -8.40
CA ASP A 238 14.62 8.56 -9.39
C ASP A 238 13.10 8.74 -9.54
N TYR A 239 12.61 9.92 -9.18
CA TYR A 239 11.20 10.28 -9.24
C TYR A 239 10.88 11.17 -10.46
N GLY A 240 11.61 10.99 -11.56
CA GLY A 240 11.48 11.73 -12.81
C GLY A 240 10.07 11.66 -13.45
N VAL A 241 9.24 10.69 -13.06
CA VAL A 241 7.82 10.64 -13.46
C VAL A 241 7.05 11.93 -13.11
N PHE A 242 7.53 12.69 -12.12
CA PHE A 242 6.92 13.96 -11.70
C PHE A 242 7.55 15.23 -12.32
N GLU A 243 8.50 15.13 -13.27
CA GLU A 243 9.24 16.31 -13.80
C GLU A 243 8.32 17.42 -14.35
N ASN A 244 7.09 17.08 -14.75
CA ASN A 244 6.07 18.01 -15.24
C ASN A 244 4.70 17.80 -14.58
N ALA A 245 4.68 17.20 -13.38
CA ALA A 245 3.44 16.98 -12.66
C ALA A 245 2.78 18.33 -12.32
N LEU A 246 1.47 18.44 -12.62
CA LEU A 246 0.73 19.63 -12.23
C LEU A 246 0.46 19.58 -10.73
N GLN A 247 0.93 20.59 -10.03
CA GLN A 247 0.76 20.75 -8.60
C GLN A 247 -0.71 21.04 -8.25
N GLY A 248 -1.20 20.40 -7.18
CA GLY A 248 -2.58 20.53 -6.72
C GLY A 248 -2.81 21.73 -5.78
N THR A 249 -4.07 22.00 -5.48
CA THR A 249 -4.50 22.98 -4.48
C THR A 249 -5.67 22.40 -3.71
N TYR A 250 -5.62 22.40 -2.38
CA TYR A 250 -6.76 21.96 -1.56
C TYR A 250 -6.69 22.50 -0.12
N PRO A 251 -7.83 22.90 0.50
CA PRO A 251 -9.00 23.43 -0.19
C PRO A 251 -8.66 24.74 -0.92
N GLN A 252 -7.68 25.50 -0.42
CA GLN A 252 -7.21 26.78 -0.97
C GLN A 252 -5.69 26.97 -0.81
N GLU A 253 -4.96 26.01 -0.20
CA GLU A 253 -3.50 26.07 -0.08
C GLU A 253 -2.82 25.35 -1.25
N GLN A 254 -1.72 25.93 -1.73
CA GLN A 254 -0.89 25.36 -2.79
C GLN A 254 -0.12 24.14 -2.25
N LYS A 255 -0.23 23.02 -2.96
CA LYS A 255 0.57 21.81 -2.72
C LYS A 255 1.77 21.78 -3.66
N TYR A 256 2.87 21.19 -3.22
CA TYR A 256 4.11 21.10 -4.00
C TYR A 256 4.52 19.64 -4.15
N ILE A 257 4.81 19.27 -5.41
CA ILE A 257 5.49 18.04 -5.79
C ILE A 257 6.79 18.41 -6.50
N CYS A 258 7.85 17.66 -6.21
CA CYS A 258 9.12 17.73 -6.93
C CYS A 258 9.42 16.37 -7.57
N ALA A 259 10.43 16.32 -8.42
CA ALA A 259 10.91 15.09 -9.07
C ALA A 259 12.37 14.82 -8.66
N PRO A 260 12.61 14.44 -7.39
CA PRO A 260 13.96 14.37 -6.86
C PRO A 260 14.76 13.15 -7.35
N LEU A 261 16.08 13.29 -7.23
CA LEU A 261 17.07 12.24 -7.34
C LEU A 261 17.74 12.07 -5.97
N ALA A 262 17.80 10.85 -5.44
CA ALA A 262 18.47 10.57 -4.17
C ALA A 262 19.47 9.42 -4.31
N MET A 263 20.71 9.69 -3.95
CA MET A 263 21.83 8.74 -4.02
C MET A 263 22.03 8.07 -2.65
N PHE A 264 22.27 6.77 -2.68
CA PHE A 264 22.56 5.95 -1.51
C PHE A 264 23.80 5.10 -1.76
N ALA A 265 24.57 4.80 -0.72
CA ALA A 265 25.70 3.89 -0.80
C ALA A 265 25.64 2.80 0.27
N VAL A 266 26.07 1.60 -0.07
CA VAL A 266 26.45 0.57 0.90
C VAL A 266 27.90 0.83 1.32
N PRO A 267 28.19 1.02 2.62
CA PRO A 267 29.55 1.22 3.12
C PRO A 267 30.50 0.06 2.77
N GLU A 268 31.80 0.34 2.68
CA GLU A 268 32.82 -0.69 2.51
C GLU A 268 32.83 -1.67 3.70
N LYS A 269 33.20 -2.93 3.44
CA LYS A 269 33.27 -3.98 4.47
C LYS A 269 34.24 -3.57 5.59
N GLY A 270 33.76 -3.58 6.85
CA GLY A 270 34.55 -3.25 8.03
C GLY A 270 34.28 -1.87 8.64
N HIS A 271 33.43 -1.05 8.02
CA HIS A 271 32.91 0.16 8.65
C HIS A 271 31.91 -0.20 9.76
N LYS A 272 31.96 0.50 10.90
CA LYS A 272 31.54 0.03 12.25
C LYS A 272 30.05 -0.24 12.51
N HIS A 273 29.18 -0.27 11.51
CA HIS A 273 27.77 -0.67 11.66
C HIS A 273 27.36 -1.48 10.42
N TYR A 274 26.37 -2.38 10.58
CA TYR A 274 25.77 -3.25 9.55
C TYR A 274 25.77 -2.65 8.12
N PRO A 275 25.82 -3.48 7.05
CA PRO A 275 25.85 -3.02 5.66
C PRO A 275 24.49 -2.46 5.19
N HIS A 276 23.97 -1.47 5.92
CA HIS A 276 22.78 -0.71 5.59
C HIS A 276 23.13 0.38 4.57
N LEU A 277 22.15 0.73 3.75
CA LEU A 277 22.23 1.88 2.88
C LEU A 277 22.45 3.16 3.70
N CYS A 278 23.32 4.04 3.22
CA CYS A 278 23.53 5.39 3.74
C CYS A 278 23.09 6.39 2.69
N PRO A 279 22.27 7.41 3.02
CA PRO A 279 21.95 8.46 2.07
C PRO A 279 23.17 9.37 1.86
N ILE A 280 23.45 9.70 0.61
CA ILE A 280 24.63 10.47 0.21
C ILE A 280 24.25 11.88 -0.18
N ALA A 281 23.30 11.99 -1.11
CA ALA A 281 22.97 13.26 -1.74
C ALA A 281 21.54 13.25 -2.26
N ILE A 282 20.93 14.43 -2.31
CA ILE A 282 19.61 14.68 -2.90
C ILE A 282 19.69 15.89 -3.83
N GLN A 283 19.07 15.79 -4.99
CA GLN A 283 18.76 16.93 -5.87
C GLN A 283 17.24 16.99 -6.04
N CYS A 284 16.61 18.12 -5.72
CA CYS A 284 15.15 18.20 -5.61
C CYS A 284 14.43 18.12 -6.97
N PHE A 285 15.09 18.56 -8.05
CA PHE A 285 14.56 18.48 -9.41
C PHE A 285 15.53 17.76 -10.35
N GLN A 286 15.03 17.35 -11.51
CA GLN A 286 15.76 16.55 -12.50
C GLN A 286 16.94 17.26 -13.16
N LYS A 287 16.93 18.60 -13.20
CA LYS A 287 17.93 19.42 -13.90
C LYS A 287 18.83 20.17 -12.92
N PRO A 288 20.15 19.99 -12.95
CA PRO A 288 21.06 20.71 -12.05
C PRO A 288 21.09 22.20 -12.40
N GLY A 289 21.32 23.05 -11.40
CA GLY A 289 21.43 24.49 -11.60
C GLY A 289 21.60 25.27 -10.29
N PRO A 290 21.82 26.60 -10.36
CA PRO A 290 22.09 27.42 -9.17
C PRO A 290 20.94 27.43 -8.15
N ASN A 291 19.70 27.16 -8.59
CA ASN A 291 18.51 27.09 -7.73
C ASN A 291 18.07 25.64 -7.42
N ASN A 292 18.88 24.65 -7.78
CA ASN A 292 18.64 23.24 -7.48
C ASN A 292 19.98 22.59 -7.07
N PRO A 293 20.51 22.98 -5.89
CA PRO A 293 21.78 22.48 -5.43
C PRO A 293 21.70 21.00 -5.04
N ILE A 294 22.87 20.39 -4.86
CA ILE A 294 23.00 19.07 -4.25
C ILE A 294 23.00 19.24 -2.74
N PHE A 295 22.03 18.62 -2.07
CA PHE A 295 21.94 18.54 -0.62
C PHE A 295 22.60 17.25 -0.12
N THR A 296 23.31 17.33 0.99
CA THR A 296 23.97 16.22 1.67
C THR A 296 23.58 16.21 3.16
N PRO A 297 23.80 15.10 3.89
CA PRO A 297 23.59 15.03 5.34
C PRO A 297 24.24 16.12 6.20
N LYS A 298 25.16 16.92 5.65
CA LYS A 298 25.86 18.00 6.36
C LYS A 298 25.22 19.37 6.16
N ASP A 299 24.29 19.49 5.23
CA ASP A 299 23.66 20.76 4.89
C ASP A 299 22.48 21.06 5.82
N GLU A 300 22.25 22.33 6.12
CA GLU A 300 21.19 22.76 7.04
C GLU A 300 19.80 22.36 6.50
N ASN A 301 19.56 22.51 5.19
CA ASN A 301 18.28 22.13 4.57
C ASN A 301 18.14 20.62 4.26
N TRP A 302 19.03 19.77 4.78
CA TRP A 302 19.01 18.33 4.52
C TRP A 302 17.68 17.66 4.88
N LEU A 303 17.10 18.02 6.03
CA LEU A 303 15.83 17.45 6.48
C LEU A 303 14.69 17.77 5.50
N ILE A 304 14.62 19.00 4.99
CA ILE A 304 13.63 19.40 3.97
C ILE A 304 13.85 18.63 2.67
N ALA A 305 15.11 18.45 2.23
CA ALA A 305 15.42 17.67 1.05
C ALA A 305 14.99 16.20 1.18
N LYS A 306 15.17 15.58 2.36
CA LYS A 306 14.63 14.24 2.67
C LYS A 306 13.11 14.22 2.62
N THR A 307 12.43 15.21 3.20
CA THR A 307 10.97 15.33 3.16
C THR A 307 10.45 15.46 1.73
N ILE A 308 11.14 16.20 0.86
CA ILE A 308 10.80 16.28 -0.57
C ILE A 308 10.87 14.90 -1.24
N VAL A 309 11.89 14.11 -0.92
CA VAL A 309 12.00 12.73 -1.39
C VAL A 309 10.87 11.86 -0.82
N GLN A 310 10.49 12.03 0.45
CA GLN A 310 9.35 11.31 1.04
C GLN A 310 8.00 11.68 0.38
N ILE A 311 7.79 12.94 0.01
CA ILE A 311 6.60 13.40 -0.73
C ILE A 311 6.56 12.78 -2.12
N ALA A 312 7.69 12.79 -2.84
CA ALA A 312 7.76 12.12 -4.13
C ALA A 312 7.52 10.61 -3.99
N ASP A 313 8.06 10.00 -2.94
CA ASP A 313 7.94 8.57 -2.70
C ASP A 313 6.51 8.13 -2.35
N ILE A 314 5.76 8.88 -1.54
CA ILE A 314 4.35 8.56 -1.27
C ILE A 314 3.47 8.76 -2.50
N ASN A 315 3.75 9.79 -3.31
CA ASN A 315 3.00 10.00 -4.55
C ASN A 315 3.30 8.88 -5.56
N PHE A 316 4.56 8.42 -5.64
CA PHE A 316 4.93 7.28 -6.48
C PHE A 316 4.31 5.99 -5.95
N HIS A 317 4.44 5.74 -4.65
CA HIS A 317 3.92 4.58 -3.96
C HIS A 317 2.43 4.41 -4.21
N GLU A 318 1.62 5.41 -3.84
CA GLU A 318 0.17 5.30 -3.89
C GLU A 318 -0.33 5.16 -5.33
N ALA A 319 0.20 5.96 -6.26
CA ALA A 319 -0.26 5.94 -7.65
C ALA A 319 0.28 4.72 -8.41
N ILE A 320 1.58 4.42 -8.30
CA ILE A 320 2.26 3.42 -9.13
C ILE A 320 2.37 2.09 -8.39
N SER A 321 3.20 2.02 -7.34
CA SER A 321 3.54 0.75 -6.68
C SER A 321 2.34 0.04 -6.04
N HIS A 322 1.37 0.81 -5.56
CA HIS A 322 0.17 0.34 -4.90
C HIS A 322 -1.01 0.27 -5.88
N LEU A 323 -1.64 1.40 -6.23
CA LEU A 323 -2.85 1.42 -7.07
C LEU A 323 -2.59 0.83 -8.47
N GLY A 324 -1.60 1.34 -9.19
CA GLY A 324 -1.31 0.92 -10.57
C GLY A 324 -0.86 -0.54 -10.68
N GLN A 325 0.17 -0.90 -9.91
CA GLN A 325 0.88 -2.18 -10.04
C GLN A 325 0.27 -3.34 -9.24
N THR A 326 -0.75 -3.07 -8.41
CA THR A 326 -1.55 -4.13 -7.75
C THR A 326 -3.01 -4.04 -8.18
N HIS A 327 -3.78 -3.11 -7.64
CA HIS A 327 -5.23 -2.98 -7.86
C HIS A 327 -5.62 -2.97 -9.35
N LEU A 328 -5.12 -1.99 -10.12
CA LEU A 328 -5.49 -1.80 -11.52
C LEU A 328 -4.90 -2.87 -12.43
N PHE A 329 -3.70 -3.37 -12.10
CA PHE A 329 -3.07 -4.48 -12.81
C PHE A 329 -3.88 -5.79 -12.69
N MET A 330 -4.47 -6.05 -11.53
CA MET A 330 -5.19 -7.29 -11.26
C MET A 330 -6.59 -7.35 -11.91
N GLU A 331 -7.24 -6.21 -12.08
CA GLU A 331 -8.64 -6.13 -12.53
C GLU A 331 -8.93 -6.83 -13.87
N PRO A 332 -8.10 -6.68 -14.93
CA PRO A 332 -8.27 -7.42 -16.18
C PRO A 332 -8.30 -8.94 -15.99
N PHE A 333 -7.50 -9.49 -15.08
CA PHE A 333 -7.46 -10.93 -14.78
C PHE A 333 -8.73 -11.40 -14.09
N VAL A 334 -9.26 -10.60 -13.15
CA VAL A 334 -10.54 -10.90 -12.50
C VAL A 334 -11.66 -10.97 -13.54
N LEU A 335 -11.77 -9.93 -14.38
CA LEU A 335 -12.81 -9.84 -15.40
C LEU A 335 -12.71 -10.98 -16.42
N ALA A 336 -11.53 -11.23 -16.98
CA ALA A 336 -11.34 -12.29 -17.98
C ALA A 336 -11.65 -13.68 -17.38
N THR A 337 -11.25 -13.92 -16.13
CA THR A 337 -11.53 -15.18 -15.43
C THR A 337 -13.03 -15.41 -15.25
N HIS A 338 -13.78 -14.38 -14.86
CA HIS A 338 -15.23 -14.48 -14.71
C HIS A 338 -15.96 -14.70 -16.03
N ARG A 339 -15.50 -14.06 -17.11
CA ARG A 339 -16.12 -14.07 -18.44
C ARG A 339 -15.85 -15.35 -19.21
N ILE A 340 -14.60 -15.81 -19.19
CA ILE A 340 -14.13 -16.82 -20.14
C ILE A 340 -14.05 -18.21 -19.50
N LEU A 341 -13.39 -18.34 -18.34
CA LEU A 341 -13.17 -19.66 -17.74
C LEU A 341 -14.47 -20.21 -17.14
N PRO A 342 -14.89 -21.45 -17.49
CA PRO A 342 -16.04 -22.11 -16.86
C PRO A 342 -15.89 -22.28 -15.35
N GLU A 343 -17.00 -22.36 -14.61
CA GLU A 343 -17.01 -22.50 -13.14
C GLU A 343 -16.20 -23.70 -12.63
N ASN A 344 -16.18 -24.80 -13.39
CA ASN A 344 -15.45 -26.01 -13.05
C ASN A 344 -13.98 -26.02 -13.54
N HIS A 345 -13.53 -24.99 -14.27
CA HIS A 345 -12.16 -24.93 -14.81
C HIS A 345 -11.13 -24.84 -13.68
N PRO A 346 -10.05 -25.65 -13.71
CA PRO A 346 -9.09 -25.73 -12.60
C PRO A 346 -8.42 -24.40 -12.30
N LEU A 347 -7.99 -23.66 -13.32
CA LEU A 347 -7.38 -22.34 -13.13
C LEU A 347 -8.35 -21.33 -12.48
N ARG A 348 -9.64 -21.38 -12.82
CA ARG A 348 -10.64 -20.50 -12.20
C ARG A 348 -10.80 -20.81 -10.72
N LYS A 349 -10.94 -22.09 -10.37
CA LYS A 349 -11.06 -22.52 -8.97
C LYS A 349 -9.86 -22.08 -8.13
N LEU A 350 -8.66 -22.20 -8.69
CA LEU A 350 -7.43 -21.76 -8.02
C LEU A 350 -7.38 -20.23 -7.85
N LEU A 351 -7.76 -19.45 -8.87
CA LEU A 351 -7.62 -18.00 -8.86
C LEU A 351 -8.72 -17.25 -8.11
N LEU A 352 -9.96 -17.75 -8.04
CA LEU A 352 -11.08 -17.03 -7.44
C LEU A 352 -10.85 -16.58 -5.97
N PRO A 353 -10.27 -17.41 -5.08
CA PRO A 353 -9.90 -16.98 -3.73
C PRO A 353 -8.95 -15.77 -3.69
N HIS A 354 -8.14 -15.59 -4.74
CA HIS A 354 -7.21 -14.47 -4.88
C HIS A 354 -7.82 -13.22 -5.53
N PHE A 355 -9.09 -13.29 -5.98
CA PHE A 355 -9.82 -12.18 -6.57
C PHE A 355 -10.95 -11.64 -5.69
N GLU A 356 -11.20 -12.27 -4.54
CA GLU A 356 -12.24 -11.88 -3.61
C GLU A 356 -12.09 -10.41 -3.22
N GLY A 357 -13.16 -9.61 -3.35
CA GLY A 357 -13.16 -8.18 -2.98
C GLY A 357 -12.45 -7.21 -3.94
N THR A 358 -11.65 -7.68 -4.91
CA THR A 358 -10.83 -6.79 -5.75
C THR A 358 -11.66 -5.83 -6.60
N LEU A 359 -12.71 -6.30 -7.28
CA LEU A 359 -13.58 -5.41 -8.06
C LEU A 359 -14.32 -4.38 -7.20
N LEU A 360 -14.70 -4.78 -5.98
CA LEU A 360 -15.38 -3.90 -5.04
C LEU A 360 -14.47 -2.74 -4.59
N ILE A 361 -13.25 -3.06 -4.15
CA ILE A 361 -12.35 -2.04 -3.61
C ILE A 361 -11.82 -1.14 -4.72
N ASN A 362 -11.58 -1.66 -5.93
CA ASN A 362 -11.20 -0.86 -7.10
C ASN A 362 -12.31 0.10 -7.52
N TRP A 363 -13.56 -0.37 -7.53
CA TRP A 363 -14.72 0.49 -7.74
C TRP A 363 -14.80 1.61 -6.69
N GLY A 364 -14.59 1.27 -5.41
CA GLY A 364 -14.57 2.23 -4.32
C GLY A 364 -13.46 3.28 -4.49
N ALA A 365 -12.27 2.84 -4.90
CA ALA A 365 -11.14 3.71 -5.20
C ALA A 365 -11.47 4.67 -6.34
N GLN A 366 -12.01 4.17 -7.46
CA GLN A 366 -12.38 5.00 -8.61
C GLN A 366 -13.41 6.08 -8.26
N ASN A 367 -14.47 5.72 -7.52
CA ASN A 367 -15.61 6.61 -7.29
C ASN A 367 -15.43 7.53 -6.09
N SER A 368 -14.58 7.17 -5.12
CA SER A 368 -14.41 7.94 -3.90
C SER A 368 -12.98 8.47 -3.67
N LEU A 369 -11.94 7.68 -3.94
CA LEU A 369 -10.56 8.10 -3.67
C LEU A 369 -10.00 8.93 -4.83
N MET A 370 -10.15 8.40 -6.05
CA MET A 370 -9.59 8.93 -7.29
C MET A 370 -10.59 9.82 -8.05
N SER A 371 -11.44 10.53 -7.33
CA SER A 371 -12.41 11.48 -7.89
C SER A 371 -12.08 12.92 -7.45
N ARG A 372 -12.67 13.91 -8.13
CA ARG A 372 -12.50 15.32 -7.74
C ARG A 372 -13.04 15.54 -6.33
N ASN A 373 -12.27 16.21 -5.47
CA ASN A 373 -12.50 16.33 -4.03
C ASN A 373 -12.53 14.97 -3.28
N GLY A 374 -12.07 13.88 -3.92
CA GLY A 374 -11.78 12.61 -3.27
C GLY A 374 -10.47 12.68 -2.50
N ASP A 375 -10.18 11.68 -1.66
CA ASP A 375 -9.07 11.81 -0.69
C ASP A 375 -7.69 11.94 -1.35
N VAL A 376 -7.47 11.37 -2.53
CA VAL A 376 -6.22 11.59 -3.28
C VAL A 376 -6.08 13.04 -3.73
N ASP A 377 -7.16 13.66 -4.20
CA ASP A 377 -7.18 15.08 -4.59
C ASP A 377 -6.94 16.00 -3.38
N LYS A 378 -7.36 15.58 -2.18
CA LYS A 378 -7.10 16.32 -0.93
C LYS A 378 -5.64 16.18 -0.49
N LEU A 379 -5.14 14.95 -0.40
CA LEU A 379 -3.92 14.59 0.31
C LEU A 379 -2.65 14.65 -0.55
N LEU A 380 -2.69 14.16 -1.78
CA LEU A 380 -1.49 14.01 -2.60
C LEU A 380 -1.12 15.30 -3.33
N ALA A 381 0.15 15.47 -3.66
CA ALA A 381 0.71 16.75 -4.05
C ALA A 381 0.27 17.25 -5.43
N SER A 382 -0.07 16.33 -6.33
CA SER A 382 -0.47 16.65 -7.71
C SER A 382 -1.97 16.91 -7.82
N THR A 383 -2.41 17.48 -8.95
CA THR A 383 -3.83 17.52 -9.31
C THR A 383 -4.37 16.10 -9.49
N ILE A 384 -5.66 15.90 -9.21
CA ILE A 384 -6.31 14.58 -9.39
C ILE A 384 -6.09 13.99 -10.79
N ASN A 385 -6.17 14.80 -11.85
CA ASN A 385 -5.93 14.34 -13.22
C ASN A 385 -4.49 13.82 -13.41
N THR A 386 -3.50 14.50 -12.83
CA THR A 386 -2.10 14.06 -12.90
C THR A 386 -1.93 12.74 -12.14
N SER A 387 -2.51 12.62 -10.94
CA SER A 387 -2.47 11.38 -10.16
C SER A 387 -3.10 10.20 -10.91
N CYS A 388 -4.25 10.41 -11.57
CA CYS A 388 -4.89 9.39 -12.40
C CYS A 388 -4.02 8.96 -13.59
N VAL A 389 -3.36 9.90 -14.26
CA VAL A 389 -2.43 9.61 -15.37
C VAL A 389 -1.23 8.80 -14.88
N VAL A 390 -0.63 9.20 -13.76
CA VAL A 390 0.52 8.49 -13.17
C VAL A 390 0.13 7.08 -12.74
N ALA A 391 -1.04 6.89 -12.13
CA ALA A 391 -1.55 5.56 -11.77
C ALA A 391 -1.80 4.68 -13.00
N THR A 392 -2.35 5.27 -14.07
CA THR A 392 -2.56 4.61 -15.35
C THR A 392 -1.24 4.15 -15.97
N GLN A 393 -0.21 5.01 -15.94
CA GLN A 393 1.14 4.66 -16.41
C GLN A 393 1.75 3.52 -15.59
N GLY A 394 1.59 3.55 -14.26
CA GLY A 394 2.05 2.47 -13.39
C GLY A 394 1.43 1.11 -13.72
N ALA A 395 0.12 1.07 -13.96
CA ALA A 395 -0.56 -0.16 -14.40
C ALA A 395 -0.11 -0.60 -15.79
N GLN A 396 0.02 0.35 -16.73
CA GLN A 396 0.47 0.06 -18.10
C GLN A 396 1.89 -0.49 -18.16
N GLU A 397 2.80 -0.06 -17.27
CA GLU A 397 4.16 -0.62 -17.21
C GLU A 397 4.11 -2.15 -17.05
N HIS A 398 3.22 -2.66 -16.19
CA HIS A 398 3.06 -4.09 -15.97
C HIS A 398 2.17 -4.77 -17.02
N LEU A 399 1.03 -4.17 -17.39
CA LEU A 399 0.09 -4.76 -18.36
C LEU A 399 0.69 -4.86 -19.76
N LEU A 400 1.51 -3.90 -20.18
CA LEU A 400 2.15 -3.89 -21.49
C LEU A 400 3.48 -4.67 -21.52
N ASN A 401 3.93 -5.19 -20.38
CA ASN A 401 5.15 -5.97 -20.29
C ASN A 401 5.06 -7.03 -19.18
N PHE A 402 4.04 -7.89 -19.22
CA PHE A 402 3.75 -8.83 -18.15
C PHE A 402 4.96 -9.70 -17.79
N ASN A 403 5.59 -10.36 -18.77
CA ASN A 403 6.76 -11.22 -18.52
C ASN A 403 7.93 -10.45 -17.88
N GLY A 404 8.20 -9.21 -18.32
CA GLY A 404 9.27 -8.38 -17.73
C GLY A 404 8.94 -7.78 -16.36
N SER A 405 7.70 -7.97 -15.88
CA SER A 405 7.20 -7.44 -14.61
C SER A 405 7.16 -8.49 -13.50
N MET A 406 7.55 -9.74 -13.80
CA MET A 406 7.72 -10.78 -12.79
C MET A 406 8.77 -10.37 -11.76
N LEU A 407 8.59 -10.80 -10.50
CA LEU A 407 9.43 -10.39 -9.36
C LEU A 407 10.94 -10.49 -9.63
N LYS A 408 11.38 -11.64 -10.17
CA LYS A 408 12.81 -11.86 -10.46
C LYS A 408 13.32 -10.92 -11.56
N GLU A 409 12.50 -10.61 -12.56
CA GLU A 409 12.86 -9.74 -13.67
C GLU A 409 12.90 -8.26 -13.25
N THR A 410 11.99 -7.82 -12.38
CA THR A 410 12.04 -6.44 -11.85
C THR A 410 13.25 -6.21 -10.94
N LEU A 411 13.63 -7.19 -10.11
CA LEU A 411 14.83 -7.15 -9.29
C LEU A 411 16.12 -7.08 -10.13
N LYS A 412 16.22 -7.92 -11.18
CA LYS A 412 17.34 -7.91 -12.14
C LYS A 412 17.42 -6.60 -12.92
N ARG A 413 16.28 -6.09 -13.41
CA ARG A 413 16.20 -4.83 -14.18
C ARG A 413 16.74 -3.65 -13.36
N ARG A 414 16.39 -3.60 -12.07
CA ARG A 414 16.91 -2.62 -11.09
C ARG A 414 18.30 -2.97 -10.56
N ARG A 415 18.82 -4.16 -10.86
CA ARG A 415 20.15 -4.68 -10.46
C ARG A 415 20.31 -4.76 -8.94
N VAL A 416 19.24 -5.13 -8.25
CA VAL A 416 19.16 -5.28 -6.78
C VAL A 416 18.94 -6.73 -6.36
N ASP A 417 19.05 -7.67 -7.30
CA ASP A 417 18.95 -9.11 -7.11
C ASP A 417 20.17 -9.75 -6.44
N ASP A 418 21.35 -9.09 -6.47
CA ASP A 418 22.58 -9.61 -5.86
C ASP A 418 22.68 -9.27 -4.36
N CYS A 419 22.43 -10.28 -3.52
CA CYS A 419 22.51 -10.18 -2.06
C CYS A 419 23.92 -9.87 -1.53
N ASN A 420 24.99 -10.05 -2.31
CA ASN A 420 26.33 -9.66 -1.86
C ASN A 420 26.58 -8.15 -2.01
N LYS A 421 25.85 -7.50 -2.92
CA LYS A 421 25.99 -6.08 -3.25
C LYS A 421 24.99 -5.22 -2.48
N LEU A 422 23.78 -5.72 -2.27
CA LEU A 422 22.78 -5.15 -1.38
C LEU A 422 22.35 -6.22 -0.35
N PRO A 423 23.12 -6.39 0.73
CA PRO A 423 22.91 -7.48 1.69
C PRO A 423 21.68 -7.31 2.57
N TYR A 424 21.27 -6.07 2.84
CA TYR A 424 20.04 -5.80 3.58
C TYR A 424 18.95 -5.31 2.64
N TYR A 425 18.07 -6.21 2.21
CA TYR A 425 16.88 -5.88 1.42
C TYR A 425 15.72 -6.83 1.76
N PRO A 426 15.08 -6.65 2.94
CA PRO A 426 14.14 -7.62 3.48
C PRO A 426 12.93 -7.84 2.57
N TYR A 427 12.44 -6.82 1.86
CA TYR A 427 11.38 -7.00 0.86
C TYR A 427 11.77 -8.02 -0.21
N ARG A 428 12.97 -7.92 -0.80
CA ARG A 428 13.45 -8.87 -1.82
C ARG A 428 13.55 -10.27 -1.24
N ASP A 429 14.23 -10.40 -0.10
CA ASP A 429 14.59 -11.68 0.47
C ASP A 429 13.34 -12.47 0.90
N ASP A 430 12.35 -11.79 1.48
CA ASP A 430 11.07 -12.40 1.88
C ASP A 430 10.18 -12.68 0.67
N SER A 431 10.11 -11.73 -0.27
CA SER A 431 9.28 -11.87 -1.47
C SER A 431 9.71 -13.05 -2.32
N LEU A 432 11.01 -13.29 -2.47
CA LEU A 432 11.54 -14.42 -3.24
C LEU A 432 11.16 -15.77 -2.61
N LYS A 433 11.17 -15.86 -1.27
CA LYS A 433 10.75 -17.08 -0.54
C LYS A 433 9.25 -17.33 -0.69
N ILE A 434 8.44 -16.29 -0.56
CA ILE A 434 6.98 -16.40 -0.72
C ILE A 434 6.62 -16.74 -2.16
N TRP A 435 7.30 -16.11 -3.14
CA TRP A 435 7.16 -16.45 -4.55
C TRP A 435 7.44 -17.93 -4.81
N GLU A 436 8.53 -18.46 -4.28
CA GLU A 436 8.90 -19.89 -4.43
C GLU A 436 7.86 -20.82 -3.78
N ALA A 437 7.35 -20.46 -2.60
CA ALA A 437 6.28 -21.21 -1.93
C ALA A 437 4.99 -21.22 -2.76
N ILE A 438 4.56 -20.07 -3.29
CA ILE A 438 3.42 -19.96 -4.20
C ILE A 438 3.66 -20.78 -5.47
N GLN A 439 4.84 -20.68 -6.08
CA GLN A 439 5.15 -21.41 -7.31
C GLN A 439 5.09 -22.92 -7.09
N THR A 440 5.60 -23.40 -5.95
CA THR A 440 5.54 -24.81 -5.56
C THR A 440 4.10 -25.28 -5.38
N TRP A 441 3.26 -24.46 -4.73
CA TRP A 441 1.83 -24.73 -4.59
C TRP A 441 1.11 -24.81 -5.94
N VAL A 442 1.28 -23.78 -6.78
CA VAL A 442 0.67 -23.70 -8.11
C VAL A 442 1.07 -24.88 -8.98
N LYS A 443 2.35 -25.27 -8.94
CA LYS A 443 2.86 -26.45 -9.64
C LYS A 443 2.16 -27.72 -9.17
N GLY A 444 2.12 -27.98 -7.86
CA GLY A 444 1.47 -29.15 -7.29
C GLY A 444 -0.03 -29.21 -7.59
N TYR A 445 -0.70 -28.05 -7.70
CA TYR A 445 -2.10 -27.98 -8.09
C TYR A 445 -2.32 -28.26 -9.58
N LEU A 446 -1.58 -27.59 -10.47
CA LEU A 446 -1.84 -27.63 -11.92
C LEU A 446 -1.35 -28.91 -12.58
N GLN A 447 -0.31 -29.57 -12.07
CA GLN A 447 0.22 -30.82 -12.64
C GLN A 447 -0.79 -31.98 -12.61
N GLU A 448 -1.76 -31.93 -11.71
CA GLU A 448 -2.85 -32.90 -11.61
C GLU A 448 -3.91 -32.72 -12.72
N HIS A 449 -3.96 -31.52 -13.31
CA HIS A 449 -4.87 -31.16 -14.40
C HIS A 449 -4.19 -31.18 -15.77
N TYR A 450 -2.91 -30.84 -15.83
CA TYR A 450 -2.10 -30.78 -17.05
C TYR A 450 -0.88 -31.68 -16.90
N THR A 451 -0.92 -32.86 -17.51
CA THR A 451 0.17 -33.85 -17.42
C THR A 451 1.35 -33.55 -18.36
N ASP A 452 1.12 -32.72 -19.37
CA ASP A 452 2.09 -32.33 -20.39
C ASP A 452 1.65 -31.04 -21.10
N ASP A 453 2.55 -30.44 -21.87
CA ASP A 453 2.32 -29.21 -22.61
C ASP A 453 1.22 -29.34 -23.69
N THR A 454 0.98 -30.56 -24.21
CA THR A 454 -0.09 -30.78 -25.20
C THR A 454 -1.45 -30.55 -24.57
N LYS A 455 -1.65 -30.95 -23.31
CA LYS A 455 -2.88 -30.67 -22.57
C LYS A 455 -3.13 -29.17 -22.42
N VAL A 456 -2.11 -28.41 -22.07
CA VAL A 456 -2.17 -26.93 -21.94
C VAL A 456 -2.54 -26.28 -23.27
N GLN A 457 -1.89 -26.69 -24.36
CA GLN A 457 -2.16 -26.18 -25.71
C GLN A 457 -3.56 -26.55 -26.20
N SER A 458 -4.07 -27.73 -25.82
CA SER A 458 -5.39 -28.23 -26.23
C SER A 458 -6.54 -27.65 -25.41
N ASP A 459 -6.27 -27.00 -24.27
CA ASP A 459 -7.29 -26.38 -23.43
C ASP A 459 -7.84 -25.12 -24.08
N LYS A 460 -9.00 -25.28 -24.73
CA LYS A 460 -9.66 -24.19 -25.45
C LYS A 460 -10.05 -23.02 -24.53
N ASP A 461 -10.50 -23.29 -23.31
CA ASP A 461 -10.98 -22.25 -22.40
C ASP A 461 -9.80 -21.44 -21.87
N LEU A 462 -8.68 -22.10 -21.57
CA LEU A 462 -7.42 -21.42 -21.24
C LEU A 462 -6.93 -20.53 -22.39
N GLN A 463 -6.89 -21.05 -23.62
CA GLN A 463 -6.42 -20.26 -24.76
C GLN A 463 -7.37 -19.11 -25.10
N ASP A 464 -8.68 -19.28 -24.93
CA ASP A 464 -9.64 -18.19 -25.11
C ASP A 464 -9.53 -17.15 -23.98
N TRP A 465 -9.16 -17.54 -22.76
CA TRP A 465 -8.86 -16.61 -21.65
C TRP A 465 -7.63 -15.75 -21.94
N VAL A 466 -6.57 -16.36 -22.47
CA VAL A 466 -5.38 -15.63 -22.94
C VAL A 466 -5.73 -14.63 -24.05
N LYS A 467 -6.56 -15.04 -25.03
CA LYS A 467 -7.02 -14.14 -26.10
C LYS A 467 -7.82 -12.95 -25.57
N GLU A 468 -8.69 -13.16 -24.59
CA GLU A 468 -9.44 -12.07 -23.94
C GLU A 468 -8.50 -11.09 -23.25
N LEU A 469 -7.50 -11.59 -22.50
CA LEU A 469 -6.51 -10.75 -21.83
C LEU A 469 -5.69 -9.90 -22.81
N LEU A 470 -5.35 -10.43 -23.98
CA LEU A 470 -4.57 -9.73 -25.01
C LEU A 470 -5.41 -8.81 -25.91
N SER A 471 -6.73 -9.02 -25.96
CA SER A 471 -7.66 -8.32 -26.86
C SER A 471 -7.71 -6.82 -26.58
N HIS A 472 -7.90 -6.02 -27.64
CA HIS A 472 -8.19 -4.59 -27.52
C HIS A 472 -9.53 -4.31 -26.82
N GLU A 473 -10.50 -5.21 -27.00
CA GLU A 473 -11.82 -5.15 -26.35
C GLU A 473 -11.87 -5.91 -25.03
N GLY A 474 -10.73 -6.46 -24.57
CA GLY A 474 -10.58 -7.14 -23.28
C GLY A 474 -9.46 -6.55 -22.44
N GLY A 475 -8.55 -7.39 -21.92
CA GLY A 475 -7.56 -6.96 -20.92
C GLY A 475 -6.49 -5.98 -21.41
N ARG A 476 -6.28 -5.87 -22.74
CA ARG A 476 -5.25 -5.03 -23.38
C ARG A 476 -3.80 -5.34 -22.96
N LEU A 477 -3.53 -6.54 -22.47
CA LEU A 477 -2.18 -6.96 -22.10
C LEU A 477 -1.27 -7.06 -23.34
N LYS A 478 0.03 -6.92 -23.10
CA LYS A 478 1.10 -7.26 -24.05
C LYS A 478 2.16 -8.10 -23.33
N ASN A 479 2.92 -8.87 -24.12
CA ASN A 479 3.93 -9.80 -23.61
C ASN A 479 3.39 -10.75 -22.52
N PHE A 480 2.16 -11.24 -22.73
CA PHE A 480 1.53 -12.29 -21.94
C PHE A 480 1.39 -13.54 -22.81
N GLY A 481 1.78 -14.69 -22.28
CA GLY A 481 2.02 -15.91 -23.04
C GLY A 481 3.44 -16.03 -23.61
N GLU A 482 3.67 -17.17 -24.25
CA GLU A 482 4.77 -17.50 -25.16
C GLU A 482 4.30 -17.16 -26.59
N ASP A 483 4.39 -15.87 -26.96
CA ASP A 483 3.88 -15.33 -28.23
C ASP A 483 2.35 -15.30 -28.36
N GLY A 484 1.66 -14.91 -27.29
CA GLY A 484 0.21 -14.66 -27.27
C GLY A 484 -0.65 -15.91 -27.03
N GLN A 485 -0.02 -17.01 -26.63
CA GLN A 485 -0.63 -18.25 -26.18
C GLN A 485 0.11 -18.76 -24.95
N ILE A 486 -0.49 -19.65 -24.18
CA ILE A 486 0.24 -20.40 -23.15
C ILE A 486 0.52 -21.78 -23.72
N CYS A 487 1.79 -22.07 -24.01
CA CYS A 487 2.22 -23.29 -24.69
C CYS A 487 2.77 -24.34 -23.75
N THR A 488 3.33 -23.93 -22.61
CA THR A 488 3.95 -24.83 -21.64
C THR A 488 3.28 -24.76 -20.27
N LEU A 489 3.33 -25.89 -19.56
CA LEU A 489 2.88 -25.94 -18.16
C LEU A 489 3.76 -25.07 -17.26
N ASP A 490 5.06 -25.00 -17.54
CA ASP A 490 5.98 -24.16 -16.79
C ASP A 490 5.62 -22.67 -16.89
N TYR A 491 5.27 -22.18 -18.10
CA TYR A 491 4.78 -20.81 -18.26
C TYR A 491 3.44 -20.59 -17.53
N LEU A 492 2.50 -21.54 -17.63
CA LEU A 492 1.22 -21.43 -16.91
C LEU A 492 1.42 -21.32 -15.40
N ILE A 493 2.35 -22.11 -14.84
CA ILE A 493 2.72 -22.07 -13.43
C ILE A 493 3.31 -20.70 -13.07
N GLU A 494 4.24 -20.18 -13.88
CA GLU A 494 4.89 -18.89 -13.61
C GLU A 494 3.91 -17.71 -13.71
N ALA A 495 3.08 -17.67 -14.74
CA ALA A 495 2.06 -16.63 -14.90
C ALA A 495 1.02 -16.67 -13.77
N THR A 496 0.57 -17.87 -13.37
CA THR A 496 -0.35 -18.03 -12.24
C THR A 496 0.31 -17.62 -10.91
N THR A 497 1.60 -17.93 -10.75
CA THR A 497 2.39 -17.49 -9.58
C THR A 497 2.43 -15.96 -9.50
N MET A 498 2.67 -15.27 -10.61
CA MET A 498 2.66 -13.80 -10.66
C MET A 498 1.30 -13.24 -10.22
N ILE A 499 0.20 -13.77 -10.76
CA ILE A 499 -1.16 -13.32 -10.42
C ILE A 499 -1.43 -13.49 -8.92
N ILE A 500 -1.13 -14.68 -8.37
CA ILE A 500 -1.34 -14.96 -6.93
C ILE A 500 -0.43 -14.10 -6.06
N PHE A 501 0.85 -13.97 -6.41
CA PHE A 501 1.81 -13.14 -5.68
C PHE A 501 1.38 -11.67 -5.68
N THR A 502 0.93 -11.14 -6.82
CA THR A 502 0.48 -9.76 -6.91
C THR A 502 -0.79 -9.51 -6.08
N ALA A 503 -1.75 -10.44 -6.13
CA ALA A 503 -2.98 -10.34 -5.37
C ALA A 503 -2.79 -10.43 -3.84
N SER A 504 -1.74 -11.12 -3.40
CA SER A 504 -1.47 -11.41 -1.98
C SER A 504 -0.25 -10.64 -1.47
N ALA A 505 0.93 -11.23 -1.59
CA ALA A 505 2.17 -10.75 -0.97
C ALA A 505 2.61 -9.37 -1.46
N GLN A 506 2.53 -9.09 -2.76
CA GLN A 506 2.90 -7.78 -3.29
C GLN A 506 2.00 -6.68 -2.74
N HIS A 507 0.69 -6.88 -2.81
CA HIS A 507 -0.29 -5.95 -2.27
C HIS A 507 -0.08 -5.76 -0.76
N ALA A 508 0.08 -6.83 0.01
CA ALA A 508 0.36 -6.75 1.45
C ALA A 508 1.61 -5.91 1.76
N ALA A 509 2.70 -6.13 1.03
CA ALA A 509 3.96 -5.42 1.22
C ALA A 509 3.87 -3.91 0.97
N VAL A 510 2.97 -3.46 0.10
CA VAL A 510 2.80 -2.03 -0.22
C VAL A 510 1.56 -1.41 0.41
N ASN A 511 0.60 -2.19 0.91
CA ASN A 511 -0.62 -1.67 1.52
C ASN A 511 -0.49 -1.49 3.05
N PHE A 512 -0.14 -2.55 3.77
CA PHE A 512 -0.14 -2.53 5.25
C PHE A 512 0.88 -1.59 5.91
N PRO A 513 1.99 -1.19 5.28
CA PRO A 513 2.82 -0.10 5.78
C PRO A 513 2.07 1.22 6.00
N GLN A 514 0.95 1.47 5.31
CA GLN A 514 0.17 2.70 5.45
C GLN A 514 -0.17 3.02 6.90
N SER A 515 -0.68 2.04 7.66
CA SER A 515 -1.12 2.23 9.04
C SER A 515 0.02 2.54 10.01
N LYS A 516 1.21 1.99 9.77
CA LYS A 516 2.37 2.06 10.70
C LYS A 516 3.47 3.04 10.28
N ILE A 517 3.40 3.59 9.08
CA ILE A 517 4.39 4.55 8.56
C ILE A 517 3.68 5.79 8.05
N MET A 518 2.75 5.63 7.11
CA MET A 518 2.18 6.75 6.35
C MET A 518 1.11 7.51 7.12
N SER A 519 0.53 6.91 8.17
CA SER A 519 -0.41 7.58 9.07
C SER A 519 0.26 8.70 9.87
N TYR A 520 1.56 8.60 10.18
CA TYR A 520 2.33 9.67 10.82
C TYR A 520 2.86 10.64 9.75
N THR A 521 2.06 11.67 9.48
CA THR A 521 2.27 12.64 8.39
C THR A 521 3.69 13.23 8.33
N PRO A 522 4.37 13.61 9.45
CA PRO A 522 5.73 14.12 9.37
C PRO A 522 6.76 13.15 8.74
N ALA A 523 6.56 11.83 8.87
CA ALA A 523 7.46 10.83 8.28
C ALA A 523 7.29 10.66 6.76
N MET A 524 6.06 10.81 6.26
CA MET A 524 5.75 10.57 4.85
C MET A 524 4.53 11.42 4.42
N PRO A 525 4.69 12.74 4.30
CA PRO A 525 3.57 13.64 4.03
C PRO A 525 3.13 13.53 2.56
N GLY A 526 1.82 13.52 2.31
CA GLY A 526 1.25 13.43 0.95
C GLY A 526 1.63 14.60 0.03
N ALA A 527 1.94 15.77 0.61
CA ALA A 527 2.31 16.97 -0.12
C ALA A 527 3.21 17.90 0.70
N GLY A 528 4.04 18.68 -0.01
CA GLY A 528 4.71 19.84 0.57
C GLY A 528 3.84 21.10 0.44
N TYR A 529 4.02 22.06 1.34
CA TYR A 529 3.26 23.32 1.38
C TYR A 529 4.12 24.58 1.24
N ALA A 530 5.40 24.39 0.93
CA ALA A 530 6.33 25.43 0.54
C ALA A 530 7.18 24.94 -0.65
N PRO A 531 7.75 25.85 -1.46
CA PRO A 531 8.64 25.47 -2.55
C PRO A 531 9.92 24.81 -2.01
N ALA A 532 10.55 23.98 -2.83
CA ALA A 532 11.84 23.38 -2.51
C ALA A 532 12.92 24.45 -2.23
N PRO A 533 13.85 24.20 -1.29
CA PRO A 533 14.94 25.11 -1.00
C PRO A 533 15.85 25.29 -2.22
N THR A 534 16.32 26.52 -2.44
CA THR A 534 17.24 26.87 -3.53
C THR A 534 18.69 26.98 -3.07
N THR A 535 18.95 26.82 -1.77
CA THR A 535 20.27 26.88 -1.12
C THR A 535 20.46 25.73 -0.14
N THR A 536 21.71 25.30 0.07
CA THR A 536 22.03 24.27 1.09
C THR A 536 21.94 24.81 2.53
N THR A 537 22.08 26.12 2.71
CA THR A 537 21.90 26.84 3.99
C THR A 537 20.44 27.20 4.26
N GLY A 538 20.02 27.19 5.52
CA GLY A 538 18.66 27.48 5.99
C GLY A 538 18.51 27.21 7.48
N SER A 539 17.30 27.34 8.05
CA SER A 539 17.13 27.00 9.48
C SER A 539 17.15 25.49 9.71
N GLY A 540 16.72 24.69 8.73
CA GLY A 540 16.81 23.23 8.76
C GLY A 540 16.10 22.54 9.93
N ASP A 541 15.37 23.32 10.72
CA ASP A 541 14.85 22.97 12.03
C ASP A 541 13.39 22.51 11.95
N ASP A 542 12.87 22.01 13.07
CA ASP A 542 11.49 21.53 13.15
C ASP A 542 10.49 22.62 12.75
N LYS A 543 10.79 23.90 12.99
CA LYS A 543 9.93 25.01 12.55
C LYS A 543 9.85 25.11 11.04
N ALA A 544 10.98 25.05 10.33
CA ALA A 544 10.97 25.01 8.87
C ALA A 544 10.28 23.75 8.33
N LEU A 545 10.51 22.59 8.96
CA LEU A 545 9.82 21.35 8.58
C LEU A 545 8.30 21.50 8.73
N ILE A 546 7.82 21.99 9.87
CA ILE A 546 6.40 22.21 10.13
C ILE A 546 5.76 23.09 9.05
N GLN A 547 6.41 24.18 8.64
CA GLN A 547 5.92 25.04 7.53
C GLN A 547 5.82 24.29 6.19
N PHE A 548 6.70 23.30 5.98
CA PHE A 548 6.68 22.44 4.81
C PHE A 548 5.58 21.37 4.86
N LEU A 549 5.18 20.95 6.07
CA LEU A 549 4.20 19.90 6.31
C LEU A 549 2.74 20.35 6.08
N PRO A 550 1.81 19.39 5.92
CA PRO A 550 0.39 19.69 5.83
C PRO A 550 -0.17 20.32 7.11
N PRO A 551 -1.22 21.16 7.01
CA PRO A 551 -1.97 21.59 8.18
C PRO A 551 -2.65 20.39 8.87
N LEU A 552 -3.02 20.56 10.15
CA LEU A 552 -3.46 19.46 11.02
C LEU A 552 -4.73 18.75 10.51
N ASP A 553 -5.65 19.45 9.85
CA ASP A 553 -6.87 18.86 9.27
C ASP A 553 -6.55 17.89 8.11
N ILE A 554 -5.58 18.25 7.26
CA ILE A 554 -5.09 17.40 6.18
C ILE A 554 -4.30 16.22 6.75
N ALA A 555 -3.45 16.46 7.75
CA ALA A 555 -2.71 15.40 8.43
C ALA A 555 -3.65 14.37 9.09
N ARG A 556 -4.73 14.82 9.72
CA ARG A 556 -5.76 13.94 10.31
C ARG A 556 -6.48 13.13 9.24
N THR A 557 -6.77 13.74 8.09
CA THR A 557 -7.37 13.04 6.94
C THR A 557 -6.44 11.93 6.43
N GLN A 558 -5.14 12.20 6.34
CA GLN A 558 -4.12 11.21 5.97
C GLN A 558 -4.03 10.08 7.00
N LEU A 559 -3.96 10.40 8.30
CA LEU A 559 -3.96 9.43 9.39
C LEU A 559 -5.15 8.48 9.28
N ASN A 560 -6.36 9.04 9.22
CA ASN A 560 -7.60 8.29 9.20
C ASN A 560 -7.67 7.33 8.00
N LEU A 561 -7.30 7.81 6.81
CA LEU A 561 -7.31 7.00 5.60
C LEU A 561 -6.24 5.91 5.65
N ALA A 562 -4.98 6.27 5.92
CA ALA A 562 -3.86 5.34 5.93
C ALA A 562 -4.03 4.25 7.02
N HIS A 563 -4.63 4.61 8.16
CA HIS A 563 -4.97 3.62 9.18
C HIS A 563 -6.06 2.67 8.72
N LEU A 564 -7.17 3.17 8.14
CA LEU A 564 -8.26 2.32 7.64
C LEU A 564 -7.77 1.33 6.58
N LEU A 565 -7.04 1.84 5.58
CA LEU A 565 -6.50 1.01 4.49
C LEU A 565 -5.45 0.00 4.98
N GLY A 566 -4.55 0.42 5.86
CA GLY A 566 -3.47 -0.44 6.35
C GLY A 566 -3.81 -1.35 7.54
N SER A 567 -5.09 -1.52 7.93
CA SER A 567 -5.46 -2.25 9.16
C SER A 567 -6.55 -3.32 9.01
N VAL A 568 -7.10 -3.52 7.81
CA VAL A 568 -8.12 -4.55 7.59
C VAL A 568 -7.47 -5.80 6.99
N TYR A 569 -7.14 -6.78 7.83
CA TYR A 569 -6.59 -8.06 7.39
C TYR A 569 -7.71 -9.09 7.24
N TYR A 570 -8.18 -9.32 6.01
CA TYR A 570 -9.23 -10.30 5.69
C TYR A 570 -8.69 -11.43 4.81
N THR A 571 -9.02 -12.69 5.16
CA THR A 571 -8.40 -13.93 4.65
C THR A 571 -6.90 -14.03 4.97
N GLN A 572 -6.27 -15.15 4.62
CA GLN A 572 -4.85 -15.39 4.83
C GLN A 572 -4.29 -16.28 3.72
N LEU A 573 -3.15 -15.90 3.12
CA LEU A 573 -2.47 -16.66 2.08
C LEU A 573 -2.22 -18.10 2.51
N GLY A 574 -2.61 -19.05 1.65
CA GLY A 574 -2.48 -20.48 1.93
C GLY A 574 -3.64 -21.10 2.70
N TYR A 575 -4.66 -20.31 3.05
CA TYR A 575 -5.91 -20.80 3.64
C TYR A 575 -7.06 -20.57 2.67
N TYR A 576 -7.65 -21.66 2.20
CA TYR A 576 -8.70 -21.66 1.18
C TYR A 576 -10.05 -22.01 1.82
N PRO A 577 -11.18 -21.66 1.18
CA PRO A 577 -12.50 -22.11 1.64
C PRO A 577 -12.59 -23.63 1.74
N SER A 578 -13.39 -24.14 2.68
CA SER A 578 -13.56 -25.59 2.90
C SER A 578 -13.99 -26.32 1.63
N GLU A 579 -14.86 -25.72 0.83
CA GLU A 579 -15.35 -26.29 -0.43
C GLU A 579 -14.23 -26.43 -1.47
N PHE A 580 -13.23 -25.54 -1.44
CA PHE A 580 -12.04 -25.66 -2.29
C PHE A 580 -11.18 -26.84 -1.82
N GLU A 581 -10.88 -26.92 -0.52
CA GLU A 581 -10.03 -27.97 0.05
C GLU A 581 -10.65 -29.37 -0.12
N GLU A 582 -11.96 -29.51 0.09
CA GLU A 582 -12.70 -30.76 -0.09
C GLU A 582 -12.72 -31.25 -1.54
N ALA A 583 -12.59 -30.33 -2.50
CA ALA A 583 -12.57 -30.66 -3.93
C ALA A 583 -11.18 -31.08 -4.45
N LEU A 584 -10.13 -30.96 -3.63
CA LEU A 584 -8.75 -31.30 -4.01
C LEU A 584 -8.50 -32.81 -4.04
N SER A 585 -7.69 -33.27 -4.99
CA SER A 585 -7.12 -34.63 -4.96
C SER A 585 -6.19 -34.81 -3.74
N ASN A 586 -5.86 -36.05 -3.38
CA ASN A 586 -4.92 -36.32 -2.29
C ASN A 586 -3.55 -35.63 -2.53
N ASP A 587 -3.06 -35.60 -3.77
CA ASP A 587 -1.78 -35.00 -4.11
C ASP A 587 -1.85 -33.47 -4.08
N GLN A 588 -2.99 -32.88 -4.48
CA GLN A 588 -3.25 -31.46 -4.30
C GLN A 588 -3.36 -31.09 -2.81
N GLN A 589 -4.03 -31.90 -1.98
CA GLN A 589 -4.09 -31.66 -0.53
C GLN A 589 -2.70 -31.73 0.13
N ASN A 590 -1.85 -32.67 -0.31
CA ASN A 590 -0.47 -32.76 0.16
C ASN A 590 0.35 -31.53 -0.26
N SER A 591 0.15 -31.05 -1.48
CA SER A 591 0.78 -29.81 -1.98
C SER A 591 0.32 -28.58 -1.20
N LEU A 592 -0.97 -28.49 -0.84
CA LEU A 592 -1.51 -27.41 -0.02
C LEU A 592 -0.92 -27.42 1.39
N LYS A 593 -0.85 -28.60 2.03
CA LYS A 593 -0.20 -28.77 3.35
C LYS A 593 1.26 -28.38 3.31
N LYS A 594 1.98 -28.73 2.24
CA LYS A 594 3.37 -28.29 2.04
C LYS A 594 3.44 -26.77 1.93
N PHE A 595 2.58 -26.14 1.15
CA PHE A 595 2.54 -24.68 1.03
C PHE A 595 2.33 -24.00 2.38
N GLN A 596 1.36 -24.46 3.17
CA GLN A 596 1.10 -23.96 4.51
C GLN A 596 2.30 -24.14 5.45
N THR A 597 2.99 -25.28 5.35
CA THR A 597 4.21 -25.56 6.13
C THR A 597 5.35 -24.61 5.71
N ASP A 598 5.57 -24.42 4.42
CA ASP A 598 6.61 -23.53 3.90
C ASP A 598 6.35 -22.07 4.36
N LEU A 599 5.10 -21.60 4.34
CA LEU A 599 4.72 -20.29 4.87
C LEU A 599 5.02 -20.18 6.38
N GLN A 600 4.77 -21.22 7.18
CA GLN A 600 5.11 -21.20 8.60
C GLN A 600 6.62 -21.13 8.85
N GLU A 601 7.43 -21.83 8.05
CA GLU A 601 8.89 -21.76 8.16
C GLU A 601 9.42 -20.39 7.73
N ILE A 602 8.89 -19.82 6.64
CA ILE A 602 9.22 -18.45 6.21
C ILE A 602 8.92 -17.45 7.33
N GLU A 603 7.78 -17.59 8.03
CA GLU A 603 7.47 -16.70 9.15
C GLU A 603 8.48 -16.80 10.30
N LYS A 604 8.96 -18.01 10.62
CA LYS A 604 9.99 -18.21 11.65
C LYS A 604 11.29 -17.54 11.25
N GLU A 605 11.70 -17.64 9.99
CA GLU A 605 12.90 -16.98 9.47
C GLU A 605 12.77 -15.44 9.55
N ILE A 606 11.62 -14.88 9.15
CA ILE A 606 11.35 -13.44 9.24
C ILE A 606 11.41 -12.96 10.70
N LYS A 607 10.79 -13.72 11.63
CA LYS A 607 10.84 -13.41 13.06
C LYS A 607 12.27 -13.46 13.61
N ALA A 608 13.06 -14.46 13.23
CA ALA A 608 14.46 -14.56 13.64
C ALA A 608 15.27 -13.34 13.15
N ARG A 609 15.18 -12.99 11.85
CA ARG A 609 15.84 -11.80 11.30
C ARG A 609 15.42 -10.52 12.02
N ASN A 610 14.12 -10.35 12.27
CA ASN A 610 13.60 -9.14 12.94
C ASN A 610 14.06 -9.05 14.41
N ASN A 611 14.23 -10.18 15.09
CA ASN A 611 14.80 -10.22 16.44
C ASN A 611 16.30 -9.89 16.44
N ASP A 612 17.03 -10.30 15.40
CA ASP A 612 18.46 -9.98 15.24
C ASP A 612 18.69 -8.51 14.87
N ASN A 613 17.70 -7.84 14.26
CA ASN A 613 17.73 -6.42 13.91
C ASN A 613 16.49 -5.64 14.42
N PRO A 614 16.35 -5.43 15.73
CA PRO A 614 15.13 -4.87 16.33
C PRO A 614 14.90 -3.39 16.02
N ASN A 615 15.91 -2.69 15.48
CA ASN A 615 15.79 -1.28 15.08
C ASN A 615 15.11 -1.11 13.72
N PHE A 616 15.16 -2.12 12.86
CA PHE A 616 14.59 -2.08 11.51
C PHE A 616 13.78 -3.35 11.19
N PRO A 617 12.79 -3.74 12.00
CA PRO A 617 12.01 -4.93 11.72
C PRO A 617 11.18 -4.72 10.44
N TYR A 618 11.13 -5.75 9.59
CA TYR A 618 10.26 -5.77 8.42
C TYR A 618 9.22 -6.87 8.59
N VAL A 619 7.96 -6.48 8.77
CA VAL A 619 6.86 -7.39 9.18
C VAL A 619 5.79 -7.59 8.10
N TYR A 620 5.80 -6.79 7.04
CA TYR A 620 4.71 -6.72 6.06
C TYR A 620 4.61 -7.94 5.13
N LEU A 621 5.62 -8.82 5.16
CA LEU A 621 5.63 -10.11 4.48
C LEU A 621 5.65 -11.29 5.45
N MET A 622 5.31 -11.09 6.73
CA MET A 622 5.00 -12.23 7.60
C MET A 622 3.75 -12.95 7.05
N PRO A 623 3.80 -14.25 6.72
CA PRO A 623 2.67 -14.95 6.11
C PRO A 623 1.33 -14.86 6.86
N THR A 624 1.32 -14.76 8.19
CA THR A 624 0.11 -14.49 8.98
C THR A 624 -0.53 -13.12 8.76
N GLN A 625 0.18 -12.20 8.09
CA GLN A 625 -0.27 -10.84 7.77
C GLN A 625 -0.47 -10.62 6.26
N ILE A 626 -0.47 -11.69 5.46
CA ILE A 626 -0.70 -11.61 4.01
C ILE A 626 -2.10 -12.16 3.69
N PRO A 627 -3.07 -11.32 3.29
CA PRO A 627 -4.35 -11.75 2.71
C PRO A 627 -4.18 -12.60 1.44
N GLN A 628 -5.21 -13.37 1.08
CA GLN A 628 -5.25 -14.08 -0.21
C GLN A 628 -5.44 -13.15 -1.41
N SER A 629 -6.10 -11.99 -1.22
CA SER A 629 -6.50 -11.09 -2.30
C SER A 629 -6.42 -9.61 -1.92
N ILE A 630 -6.60 -8.76 -2.93
CA ILE A 630 -6.72 -7.31 -2.80
C ILE A 630 -8.15 -7.00 -2.33
N ASN A 631 -8.36 -6.96 -1.02
CA ASN A 631 -9.67 -6.68 -0.44
C ASN A 631 -9.63 -5.66 0.68
N ILE A 632 -8.44 -5.35 1.21
CA ILE A 632 -7.92 -4.02 1.60
C ILE A 632 -6.59 -4.22 2.32
#